data_AF-A0A7K4NYN4-F1
#
_entry.id   AF-A0A7K4NYN4-F1
#
_cell.length_a   1.000
_cell.length_b   1.000
_cell.length_c   1.000
_cell.angle_alpha   90.00
_cell.angle_beta   90.00
_cell.angle_gamma   90.00
#
_symmetry.space_group_name_H-M   'P 1'
#
loop_
_entity.id
_entity.type
_entity.pdbx_description
1 polymer ?
#
loop_
_entity_poly.entity_id
_entity_poly.type
_entity_poly.pdbx_seq_one_letter_code
_entity_poly.pdbx_strand_id
1 'polypeptide(L)' 'EFSGYPGFKTGFSEYNDKWFANQKVLRGGSFGTPAISIRGSYRNFFRLDERWLFAGFRCAEVV' A
#
# COMPACT_ATOMS: atom_id res chain seq x y z
N GLU A 1 -7.36 -3.51 4.51
CA GLU A 1 -7.89 -2.53 3.54
C GLU A 1 -6.96 -1.35 3.39
N PHE A 2 -6.97 -0.69 2.24
CA PHE A 2 -6.35 0.62 2.07
C PHE A 2 -7.35 1.72 2.41
N SER A 3 -7.25 2.21 3.65
CA SER A 3 -8.01 3.34 4.17
C SER A 3 -7.10 4.33 4.89
N GLY A 4 -7.58 5.56 5.07
CA GLY A 4 -6.93 6.54 5.92
C GLY A 4 -6.81 6.05 7.36
N TYR A 5 -5.68 6.31 8.01
CA TYR A 5 -5.55 6.09 9.45
C TYR A 5 -6.40 7.12 10.23
N PRO A 6 -6.74 6.85 11.50
CA PRO A 6 -7.43 7.82 12.34
C PRO A 6 -6.71 9.17 12.33
N GLY A 7 -7.45 10.25 12.07
CA GLY A 7 -6.91 11.60 11.98
C GLY A 7 -6.18 11.94 10.66
N PHE A 8 -6.23 11.07 9.65
CA PHE A 8 -5.72 11.40 8.31
C PHE A 8 -6.39 12.66 7.78
N LYS A 9 -5.57 13.63 7.35
CA LYS A 9 -5.99 14.82 6.63
C LYS A 9 -5.29 14.83 5.29
N THR A 10 -6.04 15.11 4.23
CA THR A 10 -5.48 15.18 2.88
C THR A 10 -4.53 16.38 2.79
N GLY A 11 -3.30 16.13 2.33
CA GLY A 11 -2.33 17.18 2.03
C GLY A 11 -2.34 17.59 0.55
N PHE A 12 -2.73 16.65 -0.31
CA PHE A 12 -2.90 16.84 -1.74
C PHE A 12 -4.19 16.12 -2.12
N SER A 13 -5.19 16.91 -2.54
CA SER A 13 -6.47 16.36 -2.99
C SER A 13 -6.21 15.28 -4.04
N GLU A 14 -6.94 14.17 -3.93
CA GLU A 14 -6.93 13.05 -4.86
C GLU A 14 -5.66 12.20 -4.93
N TYR A 15 -4.60 12.51 -4.16
CA TYR A 15 -3.39 11.70 -4.26
C TYR A 15 -3.62 10.27 -3.72
N ASN A 16 -4.24 10.16 -2.53
CA ASN A 16 -4.51 8.86 -1.88
C ASN A 16 -5.99 8.64 -1.55
N ASP A 17 -6.67 9.68 -1.08
CA ASP A 17 -7.99 9.61 -0.48
C ASP A 17 -9.08 9.12 -1.42
N LYS A 18 -9.04 9.50 -2.71
CA LYS A 18 -9.96 8.98 -3.73
C LYS A 18 -9.84 7.46 -3.94
N TRP A 19 -8.73 6.87 -3.53
CA TRP A 19 -8.44 5.44 -3.70
C TRP A 19 -8.75 4.61 -2.45
N PHE A 20 -9.34 5.21 -1.40
CA PHE A 20 -9.79 4.49 -0.20
C PHE A 20 -11.05 3.65 -0.43
N ALA A 21 -11.06 2.84 -1.49
CA ALA A 21 -12.15 1.95 -1.84
C ALA A 21 -11.61 0.72 -2.57
N ASN A 22 -11.98 -0.48 -2.09
CA ASN A 22 -11.74 -1.76 -2.76
C ASN A 22 -10.27 -2.05 -3.12
N GLN A 23 -9.33 -1.63 -2.28
CA GLN A 23 -7.90 -1.86 -2.47
C GLN A 23 -7.26 -2.50 -1.24
N LYS A 24 -6.27 -3.38 -1.45
CA LYS A 24 -5.46 -3.98 -0.38
C LYS A 24 -4.08 -3.35 -0.32
N VAL A 25 -3.51 -3.34 0.88
CA VAL A 25 -2.19 -2.76 1.13
C VAL A 25 -1.09 -3.81 0.94
N LEU A 26 -0.04 -3.42 0.21
CA LEU A 26 1.24 -4.13 0.17
C LEU A 26 2.35 -3.29 0.84
N ARG A 27 3.39 -3.97 1.34
CA ARG A 27 4.46 -3.40 2.17
C ARG A 27 5.82 -3.93 1.74
N GLY A 28 6.88 -3.20 2.09
CA GLY A 28 8.27 -3.65 1.93
C GLY A 28 8.95 -3.29 0.60
N GLY A 29 8.19 -2.89 -0.43
CA GLY A 29 8.74 -2.64 -1.76
C GLY A 29 9.10 -3.93 -2.50
N SER A 30 9.65 -3.78 -3.71
CA SER A 30 10.11 -4.88 -4.57
C SER A 30 11.49 -4.57 -5.14
N PHE A 31 12.07 -5.47 -5.94
CA PHE A 31 13.34 -5.20 -6.64
C PHE A 31 13.25 -3.99 -7.59
N GLY A 32 12.06 -3.63 -8.06
CA GLY A 32 11.83 -2.46 -8.89
C GLY A 32 11.60 -1.15 -8.11
N THR A 33 11.59 -1.19 -6.77
CA THR A 33 11.36 -0.01 -5.93
C THR A 33 12.68 0.69 -5.61
N PRO A 34 12.88 1.98 -5.97
CA PRO A 34 14.08 2.71 -5.59
C PRO A 34 14.25 2.81 -4.08
N ALA A 35 15.49 2.63 -3.59
CA ALA A 35 15.80 2.68 -2.16
C ALA A 35 15.43 4.02 -1.50
N ILE A 36 15.49 5.12 -2.24
CA ILE A 36 15.10 6.46 -1.76
C ILE A 36 13.59 6.61 -1.52
N SER A 37 12.76 5.78 -2.17
CA SER A 37 11.30 5.88 -2.08
C SER A 37 10.73 5.03 -0.94
N ILE A 38 11.42 3.95 -0.55
CA ILE A 38 10.90 3.01 0.43
C ILE A 38 11.05 3.52 1.87
N ARG A 39 10.00 3.31 2.67
CA ARG A 39 9.96 3.65 4.10
C ARG A 39 9.21 2.56 4.84
N GLY A 40 9.54 2.34 6.12
CA GLY A 40 8.78 1.44 6.98
C GLY A 40 7.29 1.82 7.07
N SER A 41 6.94 3.09 6.84
CA SER A 41 5.56 3.58 6.80
C SER A 41 4.89 3.52 5.41
N TYR A 42 5.61 3.20 4.32
CA TYR A 42 5.11 3.29 2.93
C TYR A 42 4.07 2.22 2.57
N ARG A 43 2.84 2.62 2.24
CA ARG A 43 1.71 1.72 1.93
C ARG A 43 1.45 1.75 0.43
N ASN A 44 1.82 0.68 -0.27
CA ASN A 44 1.40 0.50 -1.66
C ASN A 44 -0.02 -0.08 -1.67
N PHE A 45 -0.82 0.17 -2.71
CA PHE A 45 -2.22 -0.25 -2.77
C PHE A 45 -2.64 -0.62 -4.19
N PHE A 46 -3.35 -1.74 -4.31
CA PHE A 46 -3.87 -2.27 -5.57
C PHE A 46 -5.20 -3.00 -5.36
N ARG A 47 -5.95 -3.20 -6.45
CA ARG A 47 -7.13 -4.07 -6.45
C ARG A 47 -6.74 -5.54 -6.33
N LEU A 48 -7.67 -6.36 -5.88
CA LEU A 48 -7.45 -7.78 -5.57
C LEU A 48 -7.05 -8.63 -6.79
N ASP A 49 -7.44 -8.21 -7.99
CA ASP A 49 -7.27 -8.92 -9.25
C ASP A 49 -6.03 -8.47 -10.04
N GLU A 50 -5.36 -7.39 -9.62
CA GLU A 50 -4.20 -6.85 -10.32
C GLU A 50 -2.95 -7.72 -10.10
N ARG A 51 -2.36 -8.21 -11.20
CA ARG A 51 -1.24 -9.18 -11.20
C ARG A 51 0.00 -8.72 -11.97
N TRP A 52 0.00 -7.50 -12.48
CA TRP A 52 1.11 -6.95 -13.27
C TRP A 52 2.25 -6.36 -12.41
N LEU A 53 1.99 -6.15 -11.12
CA LEU A 53 2.95 -5.63 -10.14
C LEU A 53 3.84 -6.74 -9.55
N PHE A 54 5.03 -6.37 -9.08
CA PHE A 54 5.89 -7.27 -8.32
C PHE A 54 5.37 -7.46 -6.89
N ALA A 55 4.57 -8.50 -6.68
CA ALA A 55 4.00 -8.87 -5.40
C ALA A 55 4.29 -10.33 -5.03
N GLY A 56 4.30 -10.61 -3.73
CA GLY A 56 4.38 -11.95 -3.16
C GLY A 56 3.74 -11.98 -1.78
N PHE A 57 3.90 -13.09 -1.07
CA PHE A 57 3.32 -13.29 0.26
C PHE A 57 4.40 -13.52 1.31
N ARG A 58 4.15 -13.01 2.52
CA ARG A 58 4.86 -13.37 3.73
C ARG A 58 3.85 -13.98 4.68
N CYS A 59 4.05 -15.24 5.05
CA CYS A 59 3.16 -15.92 5.99
C CYS A 59 3.32 -15.35 7.39
N ALA A 60 2.22 -15.36 8.14
CA ALA A 60 2.17 -15.06 9.56
C ALA A 60 1.19 -16.03 10.22
N GLU A 61 1.47 -16.39 11.46
CA GLU A 61 0.56 -17.16 12.31
C GLU A 61 0.27 -16.37 13.58
N VAL A 62 -0.81 -16.74 14.27
CA VAL A 62 -1.10 -16.18 15.59
C VAL A 62 -0.19 -16.89 16.58
N VAL A 63 0.62 -16.11 17.31
CA VAL A 63 1.44 -16.59 18.42
C VAL A 63 0.58 -16.69 19.68
#